data_AF-A0ABC9AGI2-F1
#
_entry.id   AF-A0ABC9AGI2-F1
#
_cell.length_a   1.000
_cell.length_b   1.000
_cell.length_c   1.000
_cell.angle_alpha   90.00
_cell.angle_beta   90.00
_cell.angle_gamma   90.00
#
_symmetry.space_group_name_H-M   'P 1'
#
loop_
_entity.id
_entity.type
_entity.pdbx_description
1 polymer ?
#
loop_
_entity_poly.entity_id
_entity_poly.type
_entity_poly.pdbx_seq_one_letter_code
_entity_poly.pdbx_strand_id
1 'polypeptide(L)'
;MSWQAYVDDHLLCDIDGQRLAAAAILGHDGAVWAQSDAFPQVKPEEITAIMNDFNEPGSLAPTGLYLGGSKYMVIQGTRWGYN
;
A
#
# COMPACT_ATOMS: atom_id res chain seq x y z
N MET A 1 -8.57 -12.37 -16.99
CA MET A 1 -8.72 -11.30 -15.98
C MET A 1 -7.34 -10.73 -15.71
N SER A 2 -7.12 -9.43 -15.91
CA SER A 2 -5.84 -8.75 -15.64
C SER A 2 -5.83 -8.18 -14.22
N TRP A 3 -4.65 -7.98 -13.62
CA TRP A 3 -4.52 -7.26 -12.34
C TRP A 3 -5.06 -5.83 -12.41
N GLN A 4 -5.02 -5.20 -13.59
CA GLN A 4 -5.55 -3.86 -13.79
C GLN A 4 -7.06 -3.77 -13.55
N ALA A 5 -7.83 -4.77 -13.98
CA ALA A 5 -9.27 -4.80 -13.71
C ALA A 5 -9.58 -4.80 -12.21
N TYR A 6 -8.71 -5.39 -11.37
CA TYR A 6 -8.88 -5.32 -9.92
C TYR A 6 -8.64 -3.91 -9.37
N VAL A 7 -7.67 -3.18 -9.90
CA VAL A 7 -7.45 -1.78 -9.51
C VAL A 7 -8.64 -0.93 -9.92
N ASP A 8 -9.07 -1.03 -11.18
CA ASP A 8 -10.08 -0.15 -11.75
C ASP A 8 -11.48 -0.45 -11.18
N ASP A 9 -11.86 -1.72 -11.12
CA ASP A 9 -13.24 -2.13 -10.78
C ASP A 9 -13.46 -2.39 -9.28
N HIS A 10 -12.39 -2.65 -8.51
CA HIS A 10 -12.50 -3.01 -7.09
C HIS A 10 -11.79 -2.07 -6.12
N LEU A 11 -10.69 -1.42 -6.51
CA LEU A 11 -9.99 -0.47 -5.63
C LEU A 11 -10.42 0.98 -5.88
N LEU A 12 -10.61 1.37 -7.14
CA LEU A 12 -11.04 2.72 -7.54
C LEU A 12 -12.54 2.84 -7.81
N CYS A 13 -13.32 1.88 -7.33
CA CYS A 13 -14.78 1.94 -7.41
C CYS A 13 -15.33 3.10 -6.58
N ASP A 14 -16.60 3.43 -6.83
CA ASP A 14 -17.33 4.42 -6.04
C ASP A 14 -17.64 3.89 -4.64
N ILE A 15 -17.34 4.69 -3.63
CA ILE A 15 -17.57 4.42 -2.21
C ILE A 15 -18.46 5.56 -1.69
N ASP A 16 -19.78 5.37 -1.78
CA ASP A 16 -20.78 6.36 -1.36
C ASP A 16 -20.53 7.77 -1.95
N GLY A 17 -20.24 7.84 -3.26
CA GLY A 17 -19.94 9.08 -3.97
C GLY A 17 -18.51 9.60 -3.77
N GLN A 18 -17.62 8.81 -3.16
CA GLN A 18 -16.19 9.09 -3.00
C GLN A 18 -15.34 8.03 -3.70
N ARG A 19 -14.05 8.32 -3.91
CA ARG A 19 -13.08 7.35 -4.47
C ARG A 19 -11.73 7.51 -3.78
N LEU A 20 -10.93 6.43 -3.79
CA LEU A 20 -9.53 6.53 -3.40
C LEU A 20 -8.78 7.47 -4.36
N ALA A 21 -7.83 8.24 -3.83
CA ALA A 21 -7.02 9.15 -4.63
C ALA A 21 -6.07 8.40 -5.58
N ALA A 22 -5.59 7.23 -5.16
CA ALA A 22 -4.75 6.33 -5.94
C ALA A 22 -4.81 4.91 -5.35
N ALA A 23 -4.52 3.90 -6.16
CA ALA A 23 -4.45 2.50 -5.74
C ALA A 23 -3.41 1.72 -6.57
N ALA A 24 -2.85 0.67 -5.99
CA ALA A 24 -1.95 -0.25 -6.67
C ALA A 24 -1.98 -1.65 -6.05
N ILE A 25 -1.59 -2.64 -6.86
CA ILE A 25 -1.30 -4.02 -6.47
C ILE A 25 0.17 -4.26 -6.76
N LEU A 26 0.93 -4.53 -5.70
CA LEU A 26 2.36 -4.79 -5.77
C LEU A 26 2.66 -6.20 -5.26
N GLY A 27 3.60 -6.87 -5.92
CA GLY A 27 4.28 -8.03 -5.36
C GLY A 27 5.09 -7.65 -4.12
N HIS A 28 5.31 -8.62 -3.23
CA HIS A 28 6.11 -8.42 -2.01
C HIS A 28 7.58 -8.09 -2.31
N ASP A 29 8.04 -8.34 -3.54
CA ASP A 29 9.33 -7.97 -4.09
C ASP A 29 9.40 -6.51 -4.60
N GLY A 30 8.29 -5.77 -4.51
CA GLY A 30 8.15 -4.40 -5.03
C GLY A 30 7.77 -4.32 -6.50
N ALA A 31 7.54 -5.44 -7.18
CA ALA A 31 7.09 -5.43 -8.57
C ALA A 31 5.65 -4.91 -8.65
N VAL A 32 5.42 -3.88 -9.48
CA VAL A 32 4.06 -3.37 -9.73
C VAL A 32 3.32 -4.32 -10.66
N TRP A 33 2.22 -4.91 -10.19
CA TRP A 33 1.35 -5.77 -11.02
C TRP A 33 0.25 -4.96 -11.69
N ALA A 34 -0.26 -3.94 -11.00
CA ALA A 34 -1.19 -2.96 -11.53
C ALA A 34 -1.19 -1.71 -10.65
N GLN A 35 -1.47 -0.55 -11.25
CA GLN A 35 -1.60 0.71 -10.50
C GLN A 35 -2.53 1.67 -11.23
N SER A 36 -3.09 2.63 -10.50
CA SER A 36 -3.80 3.77 -11.07
C SER A 36 -2.82 4.83 -11.59
N ASP A 37 -3.25 5.66 -12.54
CA ASP A 37 -2.43 6.75 -13.09
C ASP A 37 -1.91 7.73 -12.04
N ALA A 38 -2.69 7.96 -10.98
CA ALA A 38 -2.34 8.87 -9.88
C ALA A 38 -1.44 8.22 -8.81
N PHE A 39 -1.11 6.93 -8.91
CA PHE A 39 -0.30 6.25 -7.91
C PHE A 39 1.15 6.73 -8.00
N PRO A 40 1.76 7.16 -6.87
CA PRO A 40 3.09 7.72 -6.91
C PRO A 40 4.13 6.65 -7.25
N GLN A 41 5.24 7.07 -7.84
CA GLN A 41 6.38 6.18 -8.04
C GLN A 41 7.01 5.83 -6.70
N VAL A 42 6.90 4.55 -6.31
CA VAL A 42 7.49 4.02 -5.09
C VAL A 42 8.93 3.61 -5.30
N LYS A 43 9.71 3.63 -4.22
CA LYS A 43 11.08 3.09 -4.22
C LYS A 43 11.11 1.67 -3.64
N PRO A 44 12.01 0.78 -4.09
CA PRO A 44 12.09 -0.58 -3.56
C PRO A 44 12.29 -0.64 -2.03
N GLU A 45 13.04 0.31 -1.46
CA GLU A 45 13.25 0.43 -0.02
C GLU A 45 11.96 0.74 0.76
N GLU A 46 11.02 1.47 0.17
CA GLU A 46 9.73 1.78 0.79
C GLU A 46 8.88 0.51 0.91
N ILE A 47 8.84 -0.29 -0.15
CA ILE A 47 8.11 -1.57 -0.14
C ILE A 47 8.78 -2.57 0.81
N THR A 48 10.10 -2.65 0.79
CA THR A 48 10.86 -3.49 1.73
C THR A 48 10.54 -3.14 3.18
N ALA A 49 10.46 -1.84 3.51
CA ALA A 49 10.12 -1.40 4.85
C ALA A 49 8.69 -1.76 5.26
N ILE A 50 7.72 -1.64 4.34
CA ILE A 50 6.34 -2.10 4.56
C ILE A 50 6.28 -3.61 4.79
N MET A 51 7.01 -4.41 4.00
CA MET A 51 7.06 -5.85 4.19
C MET A 51 7.72 -6.25 5.51
N ASN A 52 8.74 -5.50 5.94
CA ASN A 52 9.35 -5.70 7.25
C ASN A 52 8.37 -5.41 8.38
N ASP A 53 7.50 -4.40 8.26
CA ASP A 53 6.47 -4.12 9.29
C ASP A 53 5.39 -5.19 9.37
N PHE A 54 5.05 -5.86 8.26
CA PHE A 54 4.19 -7.04 8.32
C PHE A 54 4.84 -8.21 9.08
N ASN A 55 6.15 -8.41 8.92
CA ASN A 55 6.90 -9.46 9.62
C ASN A 55 7.17 -9.11 11.10
N GLU A 56 7.47 -7.83 11.37
CA GLU A 56 7.80 -7.27 12.68
C GLU A 56 6.92 -6.04 12.95
N PRO A 57 5.67 -6.24 13.43
CA PRO A 57 4.72 -5.16 13.64
C PRO A 57 5.25 -4.05 14.55
N GLY A 58 5.23 -2.82 14.05
CA GLY A 58 5.66 -1.64 14.78
C GLY A 58 7.08 -1.16 14.42
N SER A 59 7.78 -1.87 13.52
CA SER A 59 9.10 -1.45 13.03
C SER A 59 9.06 -0.09 12.32
N LEU A 60 7.94 0.27 11.68
CA LEU A 60 7.74 1.58 11.04
C LEU A 60 7.30 2.69 12.00
N ALA A 61 6.84 2.37 13.21
CA ALA A 61 6.29 3.39 14.12
C ALA A 61 7.28 4.52 14.48
N PRO A 62 8.59 4.26 14.70
CA PRO A 62 9.56 5.32 15.00
C PRO A 62 9.95 6.19 13.80
N THR A 63 9.94 5.63 12.59
CA THR A 63 10.47 6.28 11.37
C THR A 63 9.37 6.88 10.49
N GLY A 64 8.16 6.33 10.54
CA GLY A 64 7.02 6.62 9.67
C GLY A 64 6.99 5.72 8.44
N LEU A 65 5.80 5.54 7.87
CA LEU A 65 5.61 4.84 6.59
C LEU A 65 5.89 5.82 5.46
N TYR A 66 6.82 5.49 4.56
CA TYR A 66 7.09 6.28 3.36
C TYR A 66 6.46 5.61 2.14
N LEU A 67 5.81 6.41 1.30
CA LEU A 67 5.29 5.97 0.01
C LEU A 67 5.43 7.11 -1.00
N GLY A 68 6.22 6.89 -2.05
CA GLY A 68 6.46 7.93 -3.05
C GLY A 68 7.13 9.18 -2.48
N GLY A 69 8.01 9.01 -1.48
CA GLY A 69 8.67 10.11 -0.78
C GLY A 69 7.80 10.86 0.24
N SER A 70 6.50 10.56 0.32
CA SER A 70 5.61 11.16 1.33
C SER A 70 5.66 10.35 2.63
N LYS A 71 5.84 11.04 3.76
CA LYS A 71 5.85 10.43 5.09
C LYS A 71 4.45 10.41 5.69
N TYR A 72 4.01 9.24 6.12
CA TYR A 72 2.76 9.00 6.83
C TYR A 72 3.05 8.57 8.28
N MET A 73 2.26 9.09 9.21
CA MET A 73 2.31 8.65 10.61
C MET A 73 1.64 7.29 10.74
N VAL A 74 2.33 6.35 11.40
CA VAL A 74 1.77 5.02 11.66
C VAL A 74 0.65 5.14 12.69
N ILE A 75 -0.53 4.64 12.33
CA ILE A 75 -1.70 4.53 13.21
C ILE A 75 -1.92 3.06 13.58
N GLN A 76 -2.90 2.78 14.46
CA GLN A 76 -3.24 1.42 14.84
C GLN A 76 -3.64 0.58 13.61
N GLY A 77 -2.85 -0.46 13.33
CA GLY A 77 -3.15 -1.48 12.33
C GLY A 77 -3.65 -2.80 12.94
N THR A 78 -3.86 -3.79 12.08
CA THR A 78 -4.24 -5.15 12.48
C THR A 78 -3.02 -6.06 12.47
N ARG A 79 -2.74 -6.74 13.59
CA ARG A 79 -1.74 -7.81 13.65
C ARG A 79 -2.42 -9.14 13.34
N TRP A 80 -2.06 -9.78 12.24
CA TRP A 80 -2.49 -11.14 11.95
C TRP A 80 -1.68 -12.12 12.82
N GLY A 81 -2.30 -12.74 13.82
CA GLY A 81 -1.66 -13.83 14.59
C GLY A 81 -1.79 -13.86 16.11
N TYR A 82 -2.69 -13.10 16.75
CA TYR A 82 -3.04 -13.32 18.16
C TYR A 82 -4.57 -13.22 18.35
N ASN A 83 -5.15 -14.27 18.94
CA ASN A 83 -6.37 -14.19 19.75
C ASN A 83 -6.01 -13.68 21.14
#